data_AF-A0A7C2ZRZ7-F1
#
_entry.id   AF-A0A7C2ZRZ7-F1
#
_cell.length_a   1.000
_cell.length_b   1.000
_cell.length_c   1.000
_cell.angle_alpha   90.00
_cell.angle_beta   90.00
_cell.angle_gamma   90.00
#
_symmetry.space_group_name_H-M   'P 1'
#
loop_
_entity.id
_entity.type
_entity.pdbx_description
1 polymer ?
#
loop_
_entity_poly.entity_id
_entity_poly.type
_entity_poly.pdbx_seq_one_letter_code
_entity_poly.pdbx_strand_id
1 'polypeptide(L)'
;MDSNIIDYLCNLALVSFTDAEKDRLVREIEKIMDMFSMLNNAENLEQWGPLYHVHDVSLHLRSDDELGDIDPERSLLKDNALIVEGYVKAPKTTTE
;
A
#
# COMPACT_ATOMS: atom_id res chain seq x y z
N MET A 1 8.59 -3.81 20.90
CA MET A 1 8.01 -4.52 19.73
C MET A 1 8.97 -5.62 19.32
N ASP A 2 8.51 -6.84 19.07
CA ASP A 2 9.42 -7.95 18.73
C ASP A 2 9.97 -7.79 17.30
N SER A 3 11.26 -8.08 17.10
CA SER A 3 11.93 -8.00 15.78
C SER A 3 11.20 -8.81 14.69
N ASN A 4 10.57 -9.92 15.07
CA ASN A 4 9.76 -10.77 14.19
C ASN A 4 8.57 -9.99 13.57
N ILE A 5 7.97 -9.06 14.31
CA ILE A 5 6.85 -8.24 13.80
C ILE A 5 7.35 -7.27 12.72
N ILE A 6 8.56 -6.72 12.87
CA ILE A 6 9.13 -5.84 11.85
C ILE A 6 9.38 -6.60 10.56
N ASP A 7 9.95 -7.80 10.63
CA ASP A 7 10.16 -8.64 9.46
C ASP A 7 8.84 -8.98 8.76
N TYR A 8 7.80 -9.28 9.55
CA TYR A 8 6.46 -9.51 9.03
C TYR A 8 5.91 -8.28 8.29
N LEU A 9 6.01 -7.09 8.87
CA LEU A 9 5.55 -5.84 8.26
C LEU A 9 6.33 -5.49 6.99
N CYS A 10 7.64 -5.73 6.99
CA CYS A 10 8.51 -5.53 5.82
C CYS A 10 8.07 -6.41 4.65
N ASN A 11 7.77 -7.68 4.93
CA ASN A 11 7.28 -8.62 3.93
C ASN A 11 5.90 -8.23 3.40
N LEU A 12 4.99 -7.79 4.27
CA LEU A 12 3.65 -7.36 3.85
C LEU A 12 3.71 -6.12 2.95
N ALA A 13 4.61 -5.18 3.25
CA ALA A 13 4.80 -3.96 2.48
C ALA A 13 5.70 -4.13 1.25
N LEU A 14 6.30 -5.31 1.05
CA LEU A 14 7.29 -5.59 0.00
C LEU A 14 8.51 -4.64 0.04
N VAL A 15 8.99 -4.32 1.26
CA VAL A 15 10.16 -3.46 1.48
C VAL A 15 11.24 -4.26 2.20
N SER A 16 12.49 -4.12 1.76
CA SER A 16 13.66 -4.72 2.41
C SER A 16 14.52 -3.67 3.10
N PHE A 17 14.89 -3.93 4.35
CA PHE A 17 15.80 -3.08 5.14
C PHE A 17 17.01 -3.89 5.60
N THR A 18 18.13 -3.19 5.78
CA THR A 18 19.30 -3.73 6.49
C THR A 18 19.00 -3.89 7.98
N ASP A 19 19.77 -4.73 8.68
CA ASP A 19 19.56 -4.96 10.12
C ASP A 19 19.69 -3.66 10.94
N ALA A 20 20.63 -2.78 10.57
CA ALA A 20 20.80 -1.48 11.22
C ALA A 20 19.59 -0.54 11.00
N GLU A 21 18.95 -0.61 9.84
CA GLU A 21 17.73 0.15 9.55
C GLU A 21 16.52 -0.41 10.31
N LYS A 22 16.43 -1.74 10.45
CA LYS A 22 15.38 -2.40 11.23
C LYS A 22 15.44 -1.98 12.70
N ASP A 23 16.62 -1.95 13.30
CA ASP A 23 16.79 -1.51 14.69
C ASP A 23 16.32 -0.06 14.91
N ARG A 24 16.56 0.80 13.92
CA ARG A 24 16.04 2.18 13.94
C ARG A 24 14.53 2.20 13.76
N LEU A 25 14.01 1.39 12.84
CA LEU A 25 12.59 1.31 12.52
C LEU A 25 11.76 0.86 13.73
N VAL A 26 12.24 -0.12 14.52
CA VAL A 26 11.60 -0.53 15.79
C VAL A 26 11.34 0.68 16.68
N ARG A 27 12.38 1.50 16.92
CA ARG A 27 12.29 2.66 17.83
C ARG A 27 11.34 3.72 17.30
N GLU A 28 11.32 3.95 16.00
CA GLU A 28 10.43 4.95 15.40
C GLU A 28 8.97 4.47 15.39
N ILE A 29 8.72 3.19 15.09
CA ILE A 29 7.37 2.61 15.15
C ILE A 29 6.84 2.64 16.58
N GLU A 30 7.67 2.33 17.59
CA GLU A 30 7.26 2.41 19.00
C GLU A 30 6.81 3.83 19.36
N LYS A 31 7.58 4.87 18.99
CA LYS A 31 7.17 6.27 19.21
C LYS A 31 5.87 6.63 18.50
N ILE A 32 5.68 6.14 17.27
CA ILE A 32 4.45 6.37 16.50
C ILE A 32 3.26 5.69 17.19
N MET A 33 3.42 4.45 17.65
CA MET A 33 2.37 3.71 18.37
C MET A 33 2.03 4.37 19.70
N ASP A 34 3.03 4.87 20.43
CA ASP A 34 2.81 5.63 21.66
C ASP A 34 2.01 6.92 21.39
N MET A 35 2.32 7.64 20.31
CA MET A 35 1.53 8.80 19.90
C MET A 35 0.07 8.42 19.60
N PHE A 36 -0.17 7.34 18.86
CA PHE A 36 -1.53 6.88 18.55
C PHE A 36 -2.27 6.32 19.75
N SER A 37 -1.57 5.84 20.79
CA SER A 37 -2.20 5.37 22.03
C SER A 37 -3.04 6.45 22.72
N MET A 38 -2.77 7.74 22.45
CA MET A 38 -3.57 8.86 22.93
C MET A 38 -5.03 8.80 22.43
N LEU A 39 -5.29 8.20 21.26
CA LEU A 39 -6.63 8.03 20.72
C LEU A 39 -7.47 7.05 21.54
N ASN A 40 -6.86 6.14 22.31
CA ASN A 40 -7.58 5.23 23.19
C ASN A 40 -8.29 5.96 24.35
N ASN A 41 -7.88 7.20 24.64
CA ASN A 41 -8.53 8.05 25.64
C ASN A 41 -9.74 8.83 25.07
N ALA A 42 -10.06 8.67 23.79
CA ALA A 42 -11.23 9.31 23.21
C ALA A 42 -12.50 8.65 23.76
N GLU A 43 -13.34 9.45 24.41
CA GLU A 43 -14.56 8.96 25.04
C GLU A 43 -15.75 8.95 24.08
N ASN A 44 -16.70 8.07 24.35
CA ASN A 44 -17.97 7.98 23.64
C ASN A 44 -17.79 7.72 22.12
N LEU A 45 -16.86 6.86 21.71
CA LEU A 45 -16.67 6.49 20.30
C LEU A 45 -17.82 5.62 19.75
N GLU A 46 -18.48 4.84 20.62
CA GLU A 46 -19.55 3.90 20.23
C GLU A 46 -20.80 4.57 19.64
N GLN A 47 -21.03 5.84 19.96
CA GLN A 47 -22.15 6.63 19.43
C GLN A 47 -21.86 7.23 18.04
N TRP A 48 -20.63 7.11 17.53
CA TRP A 48 -20.23 7.65 16.23
C TRP A 48 -19.85 6.53 15.26
N GLY A 49 -20.42 6.58 14.06
CA GLY A 49 -19.95 5.73 12.96
C GLY A 49 -18.58 6.21 12.43
N PRO A 50 -17.74 5.32 11.87
CA PRO A 50 -16.50 5.73 11.22
C PRO A 50 -16.77 6.68 10.05
N LEU A 51 -16.02 7.77 9.97
CA LEU A 51 -16.09 8.69 8.84
C LEU A 51 -15.26 8.15 7.66
N TYR A 52 -15.91 7.44 6.73
CA TYR A 52 -15.25 6.88 5.54
C TYR A 52 -14.96 7.92 4.46
N HIS A 53 -15.87 8.89 4.29
CA HIS A 53 -15.76 9.97 3.32
C HIS A 53 -16.19 11.28 3.97
N VAL A 54 -15.45 12.37 3.72
CA VAL A 54 -15.77 13.70 4.27
C VAL A 54 -17.03 14.28 3.62
N HIS A 55 -17.31 13.88 2.39
CA HIS A 55 -18.50 14.26 1.65
C HIS A 55 -19.50 13.11 1.61
N ASP A 56 -20.78 13.42 1.56
CA ASP A 56 -21.83 12.45 1.25
C ASP A 56 -21.73 12.07 -0.22
N VAL A 57 -20.98 11.02 -0.50
CA VAL A 57 -20.80 10.49 -1.86
C VAL A 57 -21.86 9.42 -2.12
N SER A 58 -22.70 9.63 -3.12
CA SER A 58 -23.59 8.58 -3.64
C SER A 58 -22.81 7.61 -4.53
N LEU A 59 -23.36 6.42 -4.75
CA LEU A 59 -22.78 5.45 -5.69
C LEU A 59 -22.69 6.08 -7.10
N HIS A 60 -21.48 6.30 -7.60
CA HIS A 60 -21.25 6.79 -8.95
C HIS A 60 -21.13 5.59 -9.89
N LEU A 61 -22.14 5.38 -10.73
CA LEU A 61 -22.10 4.35 -11.77
C LEU A 61 -21.38 4.89 -13.01
N ARG A 62 -20.47 4.09 -13.57
CA ARG A 62 -19.86 4.33 -14.88
C ARG A 62 -20.74 3.70 -15.96
N SER A 63 -20.94 4.38 -17.08
CA SER A 63 -21.53 3.78 -18.28
C SER A 63 -20.61 2.71 -18.87
N ASP A 64 -21.20 1.71 -19.53
CA ASP A 64 -20.46 0.64 -20.20
C ASP A 64 -20.04 1.05 -21.62
N ASP A 65 -19.45 2.24 -21.73
CA ASP A 65 -18.95 2.77 -22.99
C ASP A 65 -17.48 2.35 -23.20
N GLU A 66 -17.12 2.06 -24.45
CA GLU A 66 -15.75 1.78 -24.87
C GLU A 66 -14.91 3.06 -24.87
N LEU A 67 -13.76 3.05 -24.17
CA LEU A 67 -12.88 4.21 -24.02
C LEU A 67 -11.65 4.17 -24.96
N GLY A 68 -11.56 3.18 -25.83
CA GLY A 68 -10.42 2.96 -26.74
C GLY A 68 -9.17 2.41 -26.06
N ASP A 69 -8.13 2.17 -26.86
CA ASP A 69 -6.84 1.65 -26.39
C ASP A 69 -6.05 2.69 -25.59
N ILE A 70 -5.57 2.31 -24.41
CA ILE A 70 -4.85 3.20 -23.48
C ILE A 70 -3.49 3.66 -24.04
N ASP A 71 -2.75 2.77 -24.72
CA ASP A 71 -1.40 3.07 -25.23
C ASP A 71 -1.03 2.17 -26.43
N PRO A 72 -1.55 2.47 -27.63
CA PRO A 72 -1.34 1.65 -28.83
C PRO A 72 0.14 1.47 -29.18
N GLU A 73 0.95 2.49 -28.93
CA GLU A 73 2.37 2.53 -29.28
C GLU A 73 3.31 2.08 -28.15
N ARG A 74 2.74 1.66 -27.00
CA ARG A 74 3.44 1.23 -25.78
C ARG A 74 4.41 2.28 -25.21
N SER A 75 4.15 3.54 -25.49
CA SER A 75 4.96 4.68 -25.06
C SER A 75 5.07 4.80 -23.54
N LEU A 76 4.02 4.44 -22.80
CA LEU A 76 3.97 4.51 -21.34
C LEU A 76 4.91 3.49 -20.65
N LEU A 77 5.28 2.43 -21.37
CA LEU A 77 6.09 1.34 -20.83
C LEU A 77 7.57 1.44 -21.19
N LYS A 78 7.93 2.19 -22.24
CA LYS A 78 9.29 2.21 -22.81
C LYS A 78 10.36 2.66 -21.81
N ASP A 79 10.01 3.58 -20.91
CA ASP A 79 10.98 4.17 -19.99
C ASP A 79 11.22 3.34 -18.72
N ASN A 80 10.27 2.47 -18.36
CA ASN A 80 10.24 1.82 -17.04
C ASN A 80 10.16 0.29 -17.09
N ALA A 81 10.00 -0.30 -18.28
CA ALA A 81 9.83 -1.73 -18.43
C ALA A 81 10.64 -2.28 -19.61
N LEU A 82 11.23 -3.45 -19.41
CA LEU A 82 11.84 -4.20 -20.50
C LEU A 82 10.75 -4.99 -21.23
N ILE A 83 10.53 -4.66 -22.50
CA ILE A 83 9.52 -5.31 -23.33
C ILE A 83 10.20 -6.36 -24.23
N VAL A 84 9.70 -7.60 -24.18
CA VAL A 84 10.14 -8.70 -25.04
C VAL A 84 8.92 -9.31 -25.71
N GLU A 85 8.91 -9.33 -27.05
CA GLU A 85 7.87 -9.96 -27.91
C GLU A 85 6.42 -9.51 -27.67
N GLY A 86 6.17 -8.43 -26.93
CA GLY A 86 4.79 -8.15 -26.51
C GLY A 86 4.63 -7.81 -25.04
N TYR A 87 5.52 -8.38 -24.23
CA TYR A 87 5.27 -8.60 -22.82
C TYR A 87 6.28 -7.84 -21.96
N VAL A 88 5.84 -7.41 -20.78
CA VAL A 88 6.73 -6.92 -19.74
C VAL A 88 7.52 -8.10 -19.20
N LYS A 89 8.84 -8.07 -19.37
CA LYS A 89 9.74 -9.07 -18.83
C LYS A 89 9.90 -8.83 -17.32
N ALA A 90 9.55 -9.82 -16.53
CA ALA A 90 9.75 -9.85 -15.09
C ALA A 90 10.46 -11.15 -14.67
N PRO A 91 11.06 -11.21 -13.47
CA PRO A 91 11.46 -12.48 -12.87
C PRO A 91 10.28 -13.45 -12.86
N LYS A 92 10.55 -14.73 -13.13
CA LYS A 92 9.51 -15.76 -13.09
C LYS A 92 8.91 -15.78 -11.68
N THR A 93 7.60 -15.63 -11.58
CA THR A 93 6.87 -15.88 -10.33
C THR A 93 7.07 -17.34 -9.95
N THR A 94 7.75 -17.60 -8.85
CA THR A 94 7.84 -18.95 -8.28
C THR A 94 6.47 -19.34 -7.75
N THR A 95 5.89 -20.38 -8.31
CA THR A 95 4.88 -21.19 -7.62
C THR A 95 5.63 -22.09 -6.63
N GLU A 96 5.40 -21.91 -5.34
CA GLU A 96 5.55 -23.01 -4.38
C GLU A 96 4.44 -24.04 -4.62
#